data_AF-A0A2V5S785-F1
#
_entry.id   AF-A0A2V5S785-F1
#
_cell.length_a   1.000
_cell.length_b   1.000
_cell.length_c   1.000
_cell.angle_alpha   90.00
_cell.angle_beta   90.00
_cell.angle_gamma   90.00
#
_symmetry.space_group_name_H-M   'P 1'
#
loop_
_entity.id
_entity.type
_entity.pdbx_description
1 polymer ?
#
loop_
_entity_poly.entity_id
_entity_poly.type
_entity_poly.pdbx_seq_one_letter_code
_entity_poly.pdbx_strand_id
1 'polypeptide(L)'
;YQFPNYTRVNGGVALRSDQRGIRAESGRSELFINGIRFFTSFPILNNSSDNLISATDVIKIIEPVLRPSRITGAQPVETVVLDPGHGGVDQGAANSWGSEKAFTLDVALRARDALSRAGFKVEMTRSSDISVSLDDRVSFAN
;
A
#
# COMPACT_ATOMS: atom_id res chain seq x y z
N TYR A 1 5.19 18.08 11.47
CA TYR A 1 5.69 17.78 10.11
C TYR A 1 6.17 19.02 9.36
N GLN A 2 6.00 20.24 9.91
CA GLN A 2 6.31 21.54 9.28
C GLN A 2 6.22 21.46 7.75
N PHE A 3 4.98 21.46 7.27
CA PHE A 3 4.69 21.68 5.86
C PHE A 3 4.55 23.20 5.70
N PRO A 4 5.61 23.92 5.29
CA PRO A 4 5.55 25.37 5.17
C PRO A 4 4.52 25.83 4.13
N ASN A 5 4.21 24.94 3.18
CA ASN A 5 3.24 25.18 2.13
C ASN A 5 1.97 24.39 2.40
N TYR A 6 0.92 25.13 2.78
CA TYR A 6 -0.42 24.64 2.97
C TYR A 6 -1.33 25.22 1.87
N THR A 7 -1.99 24.38 1.09
CA THR A 7 -2.93 24.86 0.07
C THR A 7 -4.24 24.09 0.17
N ARG A 8 -5.36 24.83 0.28
CA ARG A 8 -6.70 24.29 0.10
C ARG A 8 -7.13 24.57 -1.34
N VAL A 9 -7.55 23.55 -2.07
CA VAL A 9 -8.12 23.72 -3.42
C VAL A 9 -9.39 22.87 -3.48
N ASN A 10 -10.55 23.52 -3.63
CA ASN A 10 -11.85 22.87 -3.90
C ASN A 10 -12.15 21.60 -3.08
N GLY A 11 -12.21 21.70 -1.76
CA GLY A 11 -12.48 20.53 -0.88
C GLY A 11 -11.29 19.59 -0.70
N GLY A 12 -10.21 19.79 -1.45
CA GLY A 12 -8.93 19.12 -1.29
C GLY A 12 -7.94 19.86 -0.38
N VAL A 13 -7.14 19.09 0.33
CA VAL A 13 -5.99 19.56 1.13
C VAL A 13 -4.71 19.09 0.47
N ALA A 14 -3.78 20.01 0.28
CA ALA A 14 -2.40 19.70 -0.08
C ALA A 14 -1.45 20.27 0.98
N LEU A 15 -0.69 19.38 1.62
CA LEU A 15 0.42 19.72 2.50
C LEU A 15 1.72 19.44 1.75
N ARG A 16 2.61 20.43 1.64
CA ARG A 16 3.89 20.27 0.93
C ARG A 16 5.07 20.82 1.71
N SER A 17 6.19 20.11 1.62
CA SER A 17 7.53 20.55 1.93
C SER A 17 8.47 20.09 0.81
N ASP A 18 9.74 20.50 0.85
CA ASP A 18 10.72 20.23 -0.22
C ASP A 18 10.88 18.74 -0.56
N GLN A 19 10.61 17.86 0.40
CA GLN A 19 10.80 16.41 0.26
C GLN A 19 9.50 15.59 0.40
N ARG A 20 8.38 16.20 0.80
CA ARG A 20 7.18 15.46 1.23
C ARG A 20 5.90 16.15 0.80
N GLY A 21 4.96 15.40 0.26
CA GLY A 21 3.64 15.87 -0.11
C GLY A 21 2.54 14.96 0.42
N ILE A 22 1.50 15.53 1.02
CA ILE A 22 0.23 14.85 1.29
C ILE A 22 -0.85 15.54 0.48
N ARG A 23 -1.69 14.78 -0.22
CA ARG A 23 -2.91 15.26 -0.87
C ARG A 23 -4.09 14.41 -0.43
N ALA A 24 -5.24 15.05 -0.22
CA ALA A 24 -6.45 14.39 0.23
C ALA A 24 -7.68 15.21 -0.18
N GLU A 25 -8.83 14.58 -0.30
CA GLU A 25 -10.10 15.22 -0.65
C GLU A 25 -11.15 14.91 0.42
N SER A 26 -11.87 15.94 0.87
CA SER A 26 -12.94 15.73 1.83
C SER A 26 -14.07 14.86 1.25
N GLY A 27 -14.65 14.01 2.08
CA GLY A 27 -15.67 13.04 1.68
C GLY A 27 -15.10 11.77 1.04
N ARG A 28 -13.77 11.68 0.84
CA ARG A 28 -13.11 10.48 0.31
C ARG A 28 -12.37 9.71 1.40
N SER A 29 -12.35 8.39 1.26
CA SER A 29 -11.52 7.50 2.10
C SER A 29 -10.15 7.23 1.48
N GLU A 30 -9.50 8.28 1.00
CA GLU A 30 -8.20 8.18 0.34
C GLU A 30 -7.31 9.38 0.64
N LEU A 31 -6.01 9.13 0.64
CA LEU A 31 -4.99 10.17 0.57
C LEU A 31 -3.84 9.73 -0.35
N PHE A 32 -3.02 10.69 -0.74
CA PHE A 32 -1.80 10.45 -1.50
C PHE A 32 -0.63 10.98 -0.71
N ILE A 33 0.38 10.15 -0.46
CA ILE A 33 1.65 10.55 0.13
C ILE A 33 2.73 10.38 -0.94
N ASN A 34 3.42 11.46 -1.31
CA ASN A 34 4.46 11.48 -2.35
C ASN A 34 4.00 10.85 -3.68
N GLY A 35 2.71 10.98 -4.01
CA GLY A 35 2.11 10.43 -5.22
C GLY A 35 1.58 8.99 -5.09
N ILE A 36 1.92 8.27 -4.02
CA ILE A 36 1.38 6.94 -3.73
C ILE A 36 0.05 7.07 -3.02
N ARG A 37 -0.97 6.34 -3.49
CA ARG A 37 -2.32 6.33 -2.93
C ARG A 37 -2.39 5.41 -1.71
N PHE A 38 -3.05 5.87 -0.67
CA PHE A 38 -3.38 5.12 0.54
C PHE A 38 -4.88 5.24 0.80
N PHE A 39 -5.47 4.19 1.34
CA PHE A 39 -6.87 4.18 1.74
C PHE A 39 -6.97 4.41 3.25
N THR A 40 -7.82 5.33 3.64
CA THR A 40 -8.10 5.62 5.05
C THR A 40 -9.25 4.75 5.56
N SER A 41 -9.27 4.49 6.85
CA SER A 41 -10.36 3.74 7.50
C SER A 41 -11.69 4.49 7.40
N PHE A 42 -11.65 5.82 7.47
CA PHE A 42 -12.81 6.69 7.38
C PHE A 42 -12.61 7.81 6.35
N PRO A 43 -13.70 8.37 5.80
CA PRO A 43 -13.61 9.54 4.95
C PRO A 43 -12.97 10.74 5.66
N ILE A 44 -12.24 11.55 4.90
CA ILE A 44 -11.68 12.80 5.40
C ILE A 44 -12.83 13.79 5.57
N LEU A 45 -13.07 14.22 6.81
CA LEU A 45 -14.19 15.10 7.12
C LEU A 45 -13.77 16.56 6.96
N ASN A 46 -14.71 17.42 6.62
CA ASN A 46 -14.52 18.86 6.65
C ASN A 46 -15.48 19.46 7.69
N ASN A 47 -14.95 20.30 8.59
CA ASN A 47 -15.74 21.00 9.59
C ASN A 47 -15.70 22.52 9.39
N SER A 48 -16.10 23.00 8.20
CA SER A 48 -16.13 24.42 7.81
C SER A 48 -14.76 25.11 7.74
N SER A 49 -13.94 25.02 8.80
CA SER A 49 -12.59 25.57 8.88
C SER A 49 -11.51 24.54 8.60
N ASP A 50 -11.68 23.27 8.95
CA ASP A 50 -10.60 22.27 8.94
C ASP A 50 -10.97 20.99 8.22
N ASN A 51 -9.93 20.25 7.81
CA ASN A 51 -10.09 18.90 7.34
C ASN A 51 -9.56 17.97 8.43
N LEU A 52 -10.40 17.02 8.82
CA LEU A 52 -10.17 16.09 9.90
C LEU A 52 -9.89 14.72 9.29
N ILE A 53 -8.86 14.07 9.81
CA ILE A 53 -8.50 12.70 9.49
C ILE A 53 -8.51 11.89 10.79
N SER A 54 -8.89 10.63 10.71
CA SER A 54 -8.87 9.73 11.86
C SER A 54 -7.48 9.66 12.47
N ALA A 55 -7.39 9.75 13.79
CA ALA A 55 -6.14 9.57 14.52
C ALA A 55 -5.49 8.21 14.21
N THR A 56 -6.30 7.16 13.98
CA THR A 56 -5.81 5.85 13.57
C THR A 56 -5.06 5.90 12.24
N ASP A 57 -5.62 6.57 11.23
CA ASP A 57 -4.98 6.70 9.92
C ASP A 57 -3.71 7.56 9.99
N VAL A 58 -3.69 8.56 10.87
CA VAL A 58 -2.45 9.31 11.15
C VAL A 58 -1.39 8.34 11.67
N ILE A 59 -1.69 7.59 12.73
CA ILE A 59 -0.75 6.70 13.42
C ILE A 59 -0.29 5.53 12.54
N LYS A 60 -1.20 4.94 11.76
CA LYS A 60 -0.95 3.70 11.01
C LYS A 60 -0.48 3.93 9.58
N ILE A 61 -0.78 5.09 8.98
CA ILE A 61 -0.46 5.38 7.58
C ILE A 61 0.51 6.55 7.48
N ILE A 62 0.13 7.71 8.01
CA ILE A 62 0.90 8.95 7.78
C ILE A 62 2.22 8.94 8.54
N GLU A 63 2.21 8.60 9.83
CA GLU A 63 3.42 8.65 10.66
C GLU A 63 4.51 7.68 10.18
N PRO A 64 4.22 6.38 9.89
CA PRO A 64 5.23 5.44 9.44
C PRO A 64 5.81 5.81 8.07
N VAL A 65 4.98 6.29 7.15
CA VAL A 65 5.41 6.66 5.79
C VAL A 65 6.24 7.95 5.80
N LEU A 66 5.83 8.96 6.58
CA LEU A 66 6.55 10.23 6.61
C LEU A 66 7.70 10.24 7.61
N ARG A 67 7.69 9.42 8.65
CA ARG A 67 8.75 9.39 9.68
C ARG A 67 9.18 7.96 9.96
N PRO A 68 9.66 7.21 8.95
CA PRO A 68 10.09 5.83 9.13
C PRO A 68 11.22 5.72 10.17
N SER A 69 12.07 6.75 10.29
CA SER A 69 13.14 6.81 11.29
C SER A 69 12.67 6.88 12.75
N ARG A 70 11.38 7.07 13.01
CA ARG A 70 10.80 7.04 14.37
C ARG A 70 10.25 5.68 14.77
N ILE A 71 10.28 4.71 13.86
CA ILE A 71 9.89 3.33 14.16
C ILE A 71 11.06 2.69 14.91
N THR A 72 10.92 2.57 16.23
CA THR A 72 11.94 1.96 17.09
C THR A 72 12.21 0.52 16.65
N GLY A 73 13.49 0.18 16.44
CA GLY A 73 13.91 -1.16 16.05
C GLY A 73 13.66 -1.51 14.57
N ALA A 74 13.24 -0.54 13.74
CA ALA A 74 13.11 -0.77 12.31
C ALA A 74 14.47 -1.14 11.70
N GLN A 75 14.51 -2.30 11.04
CA GLN A 75 15.64 -2.73 10.22
C GLN A 75 15.36 -2.36 8.75
N PRO A 76 16.41 -2.23 7.92
CA PRO A 76 16.24 -2.16 6.48
C PRO A 76 15.40 -3.34 5.96
N VAL A 77 14.54 -3.08 4.98
CA VAL A 77 13.80 -4.16 4.30
C VAL A 77 14.75 -4.85 3.34
N GLU A 78 15.17 -6.07 3.66
CA GLU A 78 16.09 -6.85 2.82
C GLU A 78 15.34 -7.81 1.89
N THR A 79 14.28 -8.44 2.40
CA THR A 79 13.47 -9.44 1.69
C THR A 79 12.02 -8.99 1.56
N VAL A 80 11.46 -9.18 0.37
CA VAL A 80 10.03 -8.98 0.09
C VAL A 80 9.43 -10.34 -0.30
N VAL A 81 8.40 -10.77 0.42
CA VAL A 81 7.62 -11.95 0.06
C VAL A 81 6.40 -11.49 -0.74
N LEU A 82 6.23 -12.00 -1.95
CA LEU A 82 5.03 -11.81 -2.77
C LEU A 82 4.14 -13.03 -2.67
N ASP A 83 2.87 -12.83 -2.33
CA ASP A 83 1.87 -13.89 -2.23
C ASP A 83 0.81 -13.74 -3.33
N PRO A 84 0.96 -14.37 -4.50
CA PRO A 84 -0.09 -14.37 -5.50
C PRO A 84 -1.27 -15.22 -4.99
N GLY A 85 -2.39 -14.58 -4.71
CA GLY A 85 -3.60 -15.24 -4.20
C GLY A 85 -4.11 -16.37 -5.11
N HIS A 86 -4.84 -17.32 -4.53
CA HIS A 86 -5.38 -18.52 -5.21
C HIS A 86 -4.30 -19.41 -5.86
N GLY A 87 -4.68 -20.26 -6.82
CA GLY A 87 -3.78 -21.12 -7.58
C GLY A 87 -4.25 -22.58 -7.66
N GLY A 88 -3.84 -23.27 -8.71
CA GLY A 88 -4.21 -24.65 -8.97
C GLY A 88 -5.72 -24.80 -9.15
N VAL A 89 -6.35 -25.56 -8.24
CA VAL A 89 -7.80 -25.84 -8.28
C VAL A 89 -8.64 -24.63 -7.88
N ASP A 90 -8.09 -23.73 -7.06
CA ASP A 90 -8.76 -22.51 -6.65
C ASP A 90 -8.50 -21.42 -7.70
N GLN A 91 -9.55 -21.04 -8.45
CA GLN A 91 -9.47 -20.03 -9.50
C GLN A 91 -9.61 -18.59 -8.97
N GLY A 92 -10.16 -18.44 -7.76
CA GLY A 92 -10.70 -17.16 -7.30
C GLY A 92 -11.85 -16.66 -8.17
N ALA A 93 -12.07 -15.34 -8.17
CA ALA A 93 -13.08 -14.72 -9.03
C ALA A 93 -12.72 -14.87 -10.52
N ALA A 94 -13.70 -15.09 -11.39
CA ALA A 94 -13.46 -15.24 -12.83
C ALA A 94 -14.47 -14.43 -13.66
N ASN A 95 -14.04 -13.99 -14.83
CA ASN A 95 -14.87 -13.31 -15.83
C ASN A 95 -14.41 -13.70 -17.26
N SER A 96 -14.97 -13.04 -18.28
CA SER A 96 -14.66 -13.32 -19.69
C SER A 96 -13.20 -13.09 -20.09
N TRP A 97 -12.42 -12.34 -19.30
CA TRP A 97 -11.01 -12.05 -19.57
C TRP A 97 -10.05 -12.99 -18.84
N GLY A 98 -10.50 -13.70 -17.81
CA GLY A 98 -9.66 -14.65 -17.07
C GLY A 98 -10.09 -14.86 -15.62
N SER A 99 -9.25 -15.59 -14.89
CA SER A 99 -9.41 -15.90 -13.47
C SER A 99 -8.44 -15.12 -12.61
N GLU A 100 -8.85 -14.79 -11.39
CA GLU A 100 -8.05 -14.08 -10.39
C GLU A 100 -6.68 -14.73 -10.18
N LYS A 101 -6.60 -16.06 -10.07
CA LYS A 101 -5.32 -16.78 -9.93
C LYS A 101 -4.27 -16.47 -11.02
N ALA A 102 -4.74 -16.17 -12.23
CA ALA A 102 -3.88 -15.88 -13.37
C ALA A 102 -3.42 -14.43 -13.33
N PHE A 103 -4.34 -13.50 -13.03
CA PHE A 103 -4.02 -12.08 -12.89
C PHE A 103 -3.09 -11.81 -11.70
N THR A 104 -3.33 -12.43 -10.55
CA THR A 104 -2.47 -12.28 -9.37
C THR A 104 -1.07 -12.82 -9.65
N LEU A 105 -0.93 -13.95 -10.34
CA LEU A 105 0.36 -14.51 -10.72
C LEU A 105 1.12 -13.60 -11.69
N ASP A 106 0.47 -13.12 -12.75
CA ASP A 106 1.11 -12.21 -13.73
C ASP A 106 1.62 -10.92 -13.07
N VAL A 107 0.79 -10.28 -12.24
CA VAL A 107 1.18 -9.06 -11.51
C VAL A 107 2.35 -9.33 -10.57
N ALA A 108 2.31 -10.43 -9.82
CA ALA A 108 3.35 -10.76 -8.85
C ALA A 108 4.68 -11.09 -9.53
N LEU A 109 4.69 -11.75 -10.69
CA LEU A 109 5.92 -12.00 -11.47
C LEU A 109 6.56 -10.70 -11.97
N ARG A 110 5.75 -9.74 -12.44
CA ARG A 110 6.24 -8.42 -12.85
C ARG A 110 6.77 -7.61 -11.67
N ALA A 111 6.07 -7.67 -10.53
CA ALA A 111 6.48 -7.03 -9.29
C ALA A 111 7.80 -7.63 -8.78
N ARG A 112 7.97 -8.96 -8.82
CA ARG A 112 9.22 -9.65 -8.51
C ARG A 112 10.36 -9.08 -9.33
N ASP A 113 10.20 -9.04 -10.65
CA ASP A 113 11.28 -8.58 -11.53
C ASP A 113 11.65 -7.11 -11.29
N ALA A 114 10.66 -6.25 -11.01
CA ALA A 114 10.89 -4.85 -10.68
C ALA A 114 11.63 -4.69 -9.33
N LEU A 115 11.20 -5.43 -8.30
CA LEU A 115 11.81 -5.39 -6.96
C LEU A 115 13.23 -5.97 -6.96
N SER A 116 13.44 -7.09 -7.64
CA SER A 116 14.78 -7.68 -7.80
C SER A 116 15.74 -6.73 -8.52
N ARG A 117 15.28 -6.05 -9.58
CA ARG A 117 16.08 -5.00 -10.26
C ARG A 117 16.39 -3.81 -9.35
N ALA A 118 15.53 -3.52 -8.38
CA ALA A 118 15.76 -2.49 -7.38
C ALA A 118 16.69 -2.94 -6.23
N GLY A 119 17.15 -4.20 -6.24
CA GLY A 119 18.12 -4.74 -5.28
C GLY A 119 17.54 -5.49 -4.10
N PHE A 120 16.21 -5.73 -4.07
CA PHE A 120 15.59 -6.53 -3.02
C PHE A 120 15.76 -8.03 -3.28
N LYS A 121 15.92 -8.81 -2.20
CA LYS A 121 15.67 -10.25 -2.27
C LYS A 121 14.16 -10.45 -2.37
N VAL A 122 13.69 -11.19 -3.37
CA VAL A 122 12.25 -11.43 -3.56
C VAL A 122 11.97 -12.92 -3.53
N GLU A 123 11.08 -13.32 -2.65
CA GLU A 123 10.57 -14.68 -2.51
C GLU A 123 9.08 -14.70 -2.87
N MET A 124 8.58 -15.83 -3.37
CA MET A 124 7.17 -15.97 -3.75
C MET A 124 6.57 -17.23 -3.15
N THR A 125 5.37 -17.15 -2.58
CA THR A 125 4.65 -18.33 -2.07
C THR A 125 4.29 -19.31 -3.20
N ARG A 126 4.09 -18.79 -4.42
CA ARG A 126 4.05 -19.57 -5.66
C ARG A 126 4.57 -18.74 -6.83
N SER A 127 5.24 -19.40 -7.78
CA SER A 127 5.70 -18.79 -9.04
C SER A 127 5.08 -19.46 -10.28
N SER A 128 4.11 -20.34 -10.08
CA SER A 128 3.37 -21.06 -11.12
C SER A 128 1.91 -21.27 -10.67
N ASP A 129 1.09 -21.87 -11.55
CA ASP A 129 -0.30 -22.20 -11.26
C ASP A 129 -0.40 -23.49 -10.43
N ILE A 130 -0.18 -23.37 -9.12
CA ILE A 130 -0.26 -24.46 -8.14
C ILE A 130 -1.10 -24.06 -6.93
N SER A 131 -1.71 -25.05 -6.28
CA SER A 131 -2.40 -24.84 -5.01
C SER A 131 -1.38 -24.67 -3.88
N VAL A 132 -1.56 -23.63 -3.05
CA VAL A 132 -0.79 -23.41 -1.80
C VAL A 132 -1.79 -23.08 -0.70
N SER A 133 -1.73 -23.81 0.41
CA SER A 133 -2.66 -23.63 1.54
C SER A 133 -2.45 -22.28 2.22
N LEU A 134 -3.46 -21.78 2.95
CA LEU A 134 -3.33 -20.53 3.70
C LEU A 134 -2.25 -20.64 4.78
N ASP A 135 -2.17 -21.79 5.46
CA ASP A 135 -1.17 -22.03 6.51
C ASP A 135 0.25 -22.08 5.93
N ASP A 136 0.45 -22.70 4.76
CA ASP A 136 1.77 -22.72 4.10
C ASP A 136 2.22 -21.32 3.67
N ARG A 137 1.30 -20.46 3.19
CA ARG A 137 1.60 -19.07 2.81
C ARG A 137 2.09 -18.26 4.00
N VAL A 138 1.40 -18.38 5.14
CA VAL A 138 1.78 -17.70 6.38
C VAL A 138 3.10 -18.25 6.91
N SER A 139 3.26 -19.59 6.93
CA SER A 139 4.48 -20.24 7.39
C SER A 139 5.70 -19.91 6.54
N PHE A 140 5.51 -19.68 5.24
CA PHE A 140 6.58 -19.27 4.34
C PHE A 140 7.11 -17.85 4.63
N ALA A 141 6.26 -16.97 5.17
CA ALA A 141 6.58 -15.56 5.36
C ALA A 141 7.10 -15.18 6.77
N ASN A 142 6.98 -16.09 7.75
CA ASN A 142 7.40 -15.89 9.15
C ASN A 142 8.79 -16.48 9.43
#